data_AF-A0A8H8D4V4-F1
#
_entry.id   AF-A0A8H8D4V4-F1
#
_cell.length_a   1.000
_cell.length_b   1.000
_cell.length_c   1.000
_cell.angle_alpha   90.00
_cell.angle_beta   90.00
_cell.angle_gamma   90.00
#
_symmetry.space_group_name_H-M   'P 1'
#
loop_
_entity.id
_entity.type
_entity.pdbx_description
1 polymer ?
#
loop_
_entity_poly.entity_id
_entity_poly.type
_entity_poly.pdbx_seq_one_letter_code
_entity_poly.pdbx_strand_id
1 'polypeptide(L)'
;MQVQAYPSWPPSPAGSRQSMSIISTFLHLLLLALPIHGIDVDLDNDDSVVMTARVLAEGVRHYYTGDRPGGIPGYLPPPYYWWEAGPMFGSLIDYWFYTGDSTYNNIIIQAMLHQASETQNFMPANQTRVEGNDDQCFWALAAMAAAERRFTDPPPDQPQWLTLVQGTFNSQAARWDMETCGGGLKWQIFRFNKGFNYKNTISNGCFFNIAARLATYTNNHTYAVWAEKTWEWVQRIGLITPDYYFLDGTDDLKNCSQLNRNRWTYNAGIFMLGAAHMYQFTNGSEIWKPACKTSSTPSTSSSTKAPTSSTNPPAKPTTNAQPTSSPSKPTSRAGWPPRCKFAPSRRRGSCPSCAPLPPAPPAPAPSAPTARSARRSGMSASSRAAQGWGS
;
A
#
# COMPACT_ATOMS: atom_id res chain seq x y z
N MET A 1 -18.20 3.86 75.94
CA MET A 1 -19.20 4.60 75.15
C MET A 1 -18.74 4.51 73.69
N GLN A 2 -19.38 3.86 72.72
CA GLN A 2 -20.60 3.07 72.65
C GLN A 2 -20.27 1.62 72.22
N VAL A 3 -21.18 0.72 72.59
CA VAL A 3 -21.21 -0.71 72.30
C VAL A 3 -22.05 -0.94 71.05
N GLN A 4 -21.64 -1.82 70.15
CA GLN A 4 -22.56 -2.50 69.23
C GLN A 4 -22.23 -4.00 69.21
N ALA A 5 -23.28 -4.80 69.38
CA ALA A 5 -23.28 -6.23 69.59
C ALA A 5 -23.64 -6.98 68.30
N TYR A 6 -22.89 -8.08 68.04
CA TYR A 6 -23.26 -9.44 67.58
C TYR A 6 -24.28 -9.62 66.41
N PRO A 7 -24.14 -10.65 65.52
CA PRO A 7 -24.18 -12.05 65.98
C PRO A 7 -23.32 -13.08 65.24
N SER A 8 -23.32 -14.25 65.87
CA SER A 8 -22.67 -15.52 65.61
C SER A 8 -22.97 -16.16 64.25
N TRP A 9 -21.98 -16.92 63.78
CA TRP A 9 -22.00 -17.72 62.55
C TRP A 9 -23.02 -18.86 62.58
N PRO A 10 -23.69 -19.15 61.44
CA PRO A 10 -24.46 -20.38 61.28
C PRO A 10 -23.54 -21.58 60.95
N PRO A 11 -23.97 -22.82 61.23
CA PRO A 11 -23.18 -24.02 60.92
C PRO A 11 -23.18 -24.32 59.42
N SER A 12 -22.08 -24.88 58.95
CA SER A 12 -21.88 -25.31 57.56
C SER A 12 -22.92 -26.37 57.15
N PRO A 13 -23.59 -26.24 55.99
CA PRO A 13 -24.42 -27.31 55.48
C PRO A 13 -23.51 -28.45 54.97
N ALA A 14 -23.71 -29.62 55.55
CA ALA A 14 -23.16 -30.86 55.05
C ALA A 14 -23.71 -31.18 53.65
N GLY A 15 -22.80 -31.61 52.77
CA GLY A 15 -23.06 -32.52 51.66
C GLY A 15 -24.31 -32.28 50.79
N SER A 16 -24.16 -31.49 49.73
CA SER A 16 -24.85 -31.81 48.48
C SER A 16 -23.79 -31.94 47.39
N ARG A 17 -23.73 -33.13 46.77
CA ARG A 17 -22.92 -33.36 45.58
C ARG A 17 -23.34 -32.31 44.57
N GLN A 18 -22.40 -31.46 44.15
CA GLN A 18 -22.57 -30.60 42.98
C GLN A 18 -22.85 -31.52 41.80
N SER A 19 -24.13 -31.77 41.56
CA SER A 19 -24.62 -32.30 40.31
C SER A 19 -24.47 -31.11 39.35
N MET A 20 -23.27 -30.91 38.81
CA MET A 20 -23.10 -29.99 37.69
C MET A 20 -24.11 -30.44 36.65
N SER A 21 -25.18 -29.64 36.51
CA SER A 21 -26.29 -29.96 35.64
C SER A 21 -25.72 -30.09 34.24
N ILE A 22 -25.76 -31.32 33.70
CA ILE A 22 -25.31 -31.64 32.33
C ILE A 22 -25.94 -30.64 31.35
N ILE A 23 -27.15 -30.18 31.63
CA ILE A 23 -27.90 -29.16 30.86
C ILE A 23 -27.18 -27.81 30.83
N SER A 24 -26.58 -27.37 31.95
CA SER A 24 -25.83 -26.11 32.03
C SER A 24 -24.54 -26.17 31.21
N THR A 25 -23.82 -27.29 31.25
CA THR A 25 -22.63 -27.51 30.40
C THR A 25 -22.98 -27.60 28.91
N PHE A 26 -24.11 -28.24 28.55
CA PHE A 26 -24.57 -28.29 27.15
C PHE A 26 -24.99 -26.91 26.61
N LEU A 27 -25.62 -26.06 27.44
CA LEU A 27 -26.00 -24.70 27.04
C LEU A 27 -24.78 -23.81 26.80
N HIS A 28 -23.72 -23.96 27.60
CA HIS A 28 -22.44 -23.25 27.39
C HIS A 28 -21.68 -23.77 26.17
N LEU A 29 -21.73 -25.08 25.89
CA LEU A 29 -21.16 -25.66 24.66
C LEU A 29 -21.91 -25.23 23.40
N LEU A 30 -23.23 -25.03 23.46
CA LEU A 30 -24.02 -24.52 22.34
C LEU A 30 -23.72 -23.05 22.04
N LEU A 31 -23.43 -22.24 23.06
CA LEU A 31 -22.98 -20.84 22.92
C LEU A 31 -21.55 -20.71 22.36
N LEU A 32 -20.72 -21.76 22.45
CA LEU A 32 -19.41 -21.85 21.81
C LEU A 32 -19.47 -22.32 20.35
N ALA A 33 -20.59 -22.89 19.92
CA ALA A 33 -20.84 -23.26 18.53
C ALA A 33 -21.41 -22.08 17.75
N LEU A 34 -20.65 -20.97 17.69
CA LEU A 34 -20.93 -19.93 16.69
C LEU A 34 -20.62 -20.52 15.32
N PRO A 35 -21.57 -20.56 14.36
CA PRO A 35 -21.28 -21.01 13.02
C PRO A 35 -20.29 -20.04 12.38
N ILE A 36 -19.04 -20.47 12.26
CA ILE A 36 -18.02 -19.78 11.48
C ILE A 36 -18.43 -19.95 10.02
N HIS A 37 -19.04 -18.91 9.46
CA HIS A 37 -19.31 -18.85 8.03
C HIS A 37 -18.01 -18.46 7.33
N GLY A 38 -17.29 -19.46 6.83
CA GLY A 38 -16.21 -19.24 5.87
C GLY A 38 -16.79 -18.95 4.50
N ILE A 39 -16.08 -18.13 3.71
CA ILE A 39 -16.35 -18.04 2.28
C ILE A 39 -15.69 -19.27 1.65
N ASP A 40 -16.50 -20.12 1.02
CA ASP A 40 -16.00 -21.25 0.25
C ASP A 40 -15.60 -20.76 -1.15
N VAL A 41 -14.37 -21.06 -1.56
CA VAL A 41 -13.81 -20.60 -2.83
C VAL A 41 -13.17 -21.77 -3.57
N ASP A 42 -13.66 -22.01 -4.78
CA ASP A 42 -13.07 -22.97 -5.72
C ASP A 42 -12.14 -22.21 -6.66
N LEU A 43 -10.83 -22.42 -6.50
CA LEU A 43 -9.81 -21.73 -7.28
C LEU A 43 -9.71 -22.22 -8.73
N ASP A 44 -10.34 -23.35 -9.07
CA ASP A 44 -10.39 -23.89 -10.43
C ASP A 44 -11.67 -23.44 -11.19
N ASN A 45 -12.51 -22.61 -10.55
CA ASN A 45 -13.76 -22.10 -11.11
C ASN A 45 -13.80 -20.57 -11.09
N ASP A 46 -13.67 -19.96 -12.27
CA ASP A 46 -13.67 -18.49 -12.44
C ASP A 46 -14.91 -17.83 -11.83
N ASP A 47 -16.11 -18.40 -11.99
CA ASP A 47 -17.33 -17.85 -11.42
C ASP A 47 -17.29 -17.88 -9.88
N SER A 48 -16.72 -18.94 -9.28
CA SER A 48 -16.53 -19.02 -7.82
C SER A 48 -15.57 -17.93 -7.32
N VAL A 49 -14.46 -17.71 -8.03
CA VAL A 49 -13.49 -16.66 -7.71
C VAL A 49 -14.11 -15.27 -7.84
N VAL A 50 -14.84 -15.00 -8.93
CA VAL A 50 -15.51 -13.71 -9.17
C VAL A 50 -16.59 -13.44 -8.12
N MET A 51 -17.42 -14.44 -7.79
CA MET A 51 -18.44 -14.31 -6.75
C MET A 51 -17.82 -14.05 -5.38
N THR A 52 -16.73 -14.74 -5.06
CA THR A 52 -15.95 -14.49 -3.83
C THR A 52 -15.40 -13.07 -3.80
N ALA A 53 -14.79 -12.61 -4.90
CA ALA A 53 -14.26 -11.26 -5.02
C ALA A 53 -15.35 -10.19 -4.83
N ARG A 54 -16.57 -10.43 -5.34
CA ARG A 54 -17.72 -9.54 -5.16
C ARG A 54 -18.12 -9.40 -3.68
N VAL A 55 -18.22 -10.52 -2.95
CA VAL A 55 -18.51 -10.50 -1.50
C VAL A 55 -17.42 -9.75 -0.72
N LEU A 56 -16.15 -9.97 -1.07
CA LEU A 56 -15.03 -9.26 -0.43
C LEU A 56 -15.04 -7.76 -0.76
N ALA A 57 -15.33 -7.37 -2.00
CA ALA A 57 -15.42 -5.97 -2.41
C ALA A 57 -16.55 -5.24 -1.68
N GLU A 58 -17.69 -5.90 -1.46
CA GLU A 58 -18.78 -5.39 -0.62
C GLU A 58 -18.31 -5.17 0.83
N GLY A 59 -17.59 -6.14 1.40
CA GLY A 59 -17.01 -6.04 2.74
C GLY A 59 -16.00 -4.89 2.86
N VAL A 60 -15.11 -4.72 1.88
CA VAL A 60 -14.16 -3.60 1.82
C VAL A 60 -14.91 -2.26 1.73
N ARG A 61 -15.91 -2.18 0.83
CA ARG A 61 -16.74 -0.99 0.68
C ARG A 61 -17.48 -0.61 1.96
N HIS A 62 -17.90 -1.59 2.77
CA HIS A 62 -18.64 -1.34 4.01
C HIS A 62 -17.92 -0.38 4.96
N TYR A 63 -16.58 -0.45 5.03
CA TYR A 63 -15.76 0.43 5.87
C TYR A 63 -15.71 1.88 5.38
N TYR A 64 -16.04 2.13 4.11
CA TYR A 64 -15.97 3.46 3.54
C TYR A 64 -17.25 4.26 3.77
N THR A 65 -17.07 5.42 4.40
CA THR A 65 -18.16 6.34 4.76
C THR A 65 -18.04 7.69 4.07
N GLY A 66 -17.00 7.90 3.25
CA GLY A 66 -16.66 9.20 2.67
C GLY A 66 -17.64 9.72 1.62
N ASP A 67 -18.45 8.84 1.02
CA ASP A 67 -19.50 9.17 0.04
C ASP A 67 -20.86 9.46 0.67
N ARG A 68 -21.01 9.30 1.99
CA ARG A 68 -22.26 9.58 2.71
C ARG A 68 -22.42 11.10 2.92
N PRO A 69 -23.65 11.61 3.09
CA PRO A 69 -23.86 13.01 3.46
C PRO A 69 -23.07 13.39 4.73
N GLY A 70 -22.27 14.45 4.64
CA GLY A 70 -21.36 14.89 5.71
C GLY A 70 -20.03 14.13 5.80
N GLY A 71 -19.83 13.12 4.94
CA GLY A 71 -18.56 12.42 4.78
C GLY A 71 -17.53 13.22 3.98
N ILE A 72 -16.27 12.78 4.05
CA ILE A 72 -15.16 13.35 3.28
C ILE A 72 -14.73 12.30 2.25
N PRO A 73 -14.91 12.55 0.94
CA PRO A 73 -14.52 11.58 -0.07
C PRO A 73 -13.03 11.27 0.00
N GLY A 74 -12.69 9.99 -0.10
CA GLY A 74 -11.32 9.51 0.04
C GLY A 74 -10.80 9.37 1.47
N TYR A 75 -11.66 9.57 2.48
CA TYR A 75 -11.30 9.36 3.88
C TYR A 75 -11.96 8.09 4.44
N LEU A 76 -11.15 7.26 5.10
CA LEU A 76 -11.63 6.13 5.91
C LEU A 76 -11.76 6.56 7.37
N PRO A 77 -12.82 6.13 8.07
CA PRO A 77 -12.98 6.46 9.49
C PRO A 77 -11.87 5.81 10.35
N PRO A 78 -11.64 6.30 11.58
CA PRO A 78 -10.72 5.64 12.50
C PRO A 78 -11.03 4.14 12.65
N PRO A 79 -10.00 3.28 12.81
CA PRO A 79 -8.61 3.60 13.14
C PRO A 79 -7.68 3.84 11.94
N TYR A 80 -8.20 3.89 10.72
CA TYR A 80 -7.42 3.90 9.49
C TYR A 80 -6.73 5.24 9.24
N TYR A 81 -5.49 5.20 8.75
CA TYR A 81 -4.77 6.40 8.32
C TYR A 81 -5.16 6.80 6.89
N TRP A 82 -4.93 8.07 6.55
CA TRP A 82 -5.33 8.64 5.25
C TRP A 82 -4.80 7.85 4.05
N TRP A 83 -3.55 7.37 4.11
CA TRP A 83 -2.95 6.61 3.02
C TRP A 83 -3.65 5.29 2.74
N GLU A 84 -4.30 4.66 3.74
CA GLU A 84 -4.92 3.33 3.59
C GLU A 84 -6.11 3.34 2.62
N ALA A 85 -6.72 4.51 2.42
CA ALA A 85 -7.75 4.70 1.40
C ALA A 85 -7.18 4.55 -0.02
N GLY A 86 -5.92 4.94 -0.27
CA GLY A 86 -5.26 4.77 -1.57
C GLY A 86 -5.24 3.30 -2.04
N PRO A 87 -4.65 2.35 -1.28
CA PRO A 87 -4.68 0.93 -1.58
C PRO A 87 -6.08 0.34 -1.61
N MET A 88 -7.01 0.82 -0.77
CA MET A 88 -8.41 0.41 -0.86
C MET A 88 -8.97 0.73 -2.25
N PHE A 89 -8.86 1.96 -2.73
CA PHE A 89 -9.36 2.31 -4.07
C PHE A 89 -8.58 1.63 -5.18
N GLY A 90 -7.27 1.47 -5.04
CA GLY A 90 -6.45 0.67 -5.95
C GLY A 90 -6.96 -0.77 -6.06
N SER A 91 -7.32 -1.39 -4.93
CA SER A 91 -7.88 -2.75 -4.92
C SER A 91 -9.27 -2.83 -5.57
N LEU A 92 -10.09 -1.78 -5.46
CA LEU A 92 -11.39 -1.71 -6.11
C LEU A 92 -11.29 -1.44 -7.62
N ILE A 93 -10.24 -0.73 -8.07
CA ILE A 93 -9.90 -0.61 -9.49
C ILE A 93 -9.49 -1.97 -10.05
N ASP A 94 -8.67 -2.72 -9.32
CA ASP A 94 -8.27 -4.08 -9.69
C ASP A 94 -9.48 -5.03 -9.72
N TYR A 95 -10.36 -4.94 -8.72
CA TYR A 95 -11.62 -5.67 -8.68
C TYR A 95 -12.46 -5.42 -9.94
N TRP A 96 -12.70 -4.15 -10.29
CA TRP A 96 -13.42 -3.80 -11.52
C TRP A 96 -12.75 -4.40 -12.76
N PHE A 97 -11.43 -4.29 -12.85
CA PHE A 97 -10.70 -4.77 -14.03
C PHE A 97 -10.78 -6.29 -14.19
N TYR A 98 -10.69 -7.06 -13.10
CA TYR A 98 -10.72 -8.52 -13.15
C TYR A 98 -12.13 -9.12 -13.24
N THR A 99 -13.15 -8.43 -12.72
CA THR A 99 -14.52 -8.97 -12.66
C THR A 99 -15.49 -8.34 -13.65
N GLY A 100 -15.16 -7.15 -14.19
CA GLY A 100 -16.07 -6.33 -14.98
C GLY A 100 -17.14 -5.59 -14.17
N ASP A 101 -17.21 -5.77 -12.85
CA ASP A 101 -18.20 -5.13 -12.00
C ASP A 101 -17.84 -3.66 -11.73
N SER A 102 -18.63 -2.74 -12.29
CA SER A 102 -18.44 -1.29 -12.20
C SER A 102 -19.17 -0.62 -11.03
N THR A 103 -19.74 -1.40 -10.10
CA THR A 103 -20.57 -0.91 -8.98
C THR A 103 -19.90 0.22 -8.17
N TYR A 104 -18.57 0.19 -8.04
CA TYR A 104 -17.84 1.15 -7.19
C TYR A 104 -17.14 2.27 -7.96
N ASN A 105 -17.22 2.29 -9.31
CA ASN A 105 -16.39 3.18 -10.13
C ASN A 105 -16.61 4.67 -9.81
N ASN A 106 -17.86 5.09 -9.68
CA ASN A 106 -18.18 6.50 -9.41
C ASN A 106 -17.61 6.99 -8.08
N ILE A 107 -17.58 6.11 -7.07
CA ILE A 107 -17.05 6.46 -5.74
C ILE A 107 -15.53 6.52 -5.74
N ILE A 108 -14.89 5.60 -6.48
CA ILE A 108 -13.44 5.65 -6.71
C ILE A 108 -13.07 6.98 -7.37
N ILE A 109 -13.76 7.37 -8.45
CA ILE A 109 -13.51 8.63 -9.17
C ILE A 109 -13.68 9.82 -8.24
N GLN A 110 -14.81 9.91 -7.53
CA GLN A 110 -15.10 11.00 -6.61
C GLN A 110 -14.03 11.10 -5.51
N ALA A 111 -13.68 9.98 -4.88
CA ALA A 111 -12.73 9.95 -3.78
C ALA A 111 -11.32 10.35 -4.22
N MET A 112 -10.83 9.79 -5.33
CA MET A 112 -9.48 10.08 -5.82
C MET A 112 -9.35 11.52 -6.30
N LEU A 113 -10.36 12.07 -6.99
CA LEU A 113 -10.34 13.48 -7.40
C LEU A 113 -10.44 14.43 -6.20
N HIS A 114 -11.19 14.07 -5.17
CA HIS A 114 -11.25 14.88 -3.94
C HIS A 114 -9.89 14.96 -3.23
N GLN A 115 -9.09 13.89 -3.30
CA GLN A 115 -7.76 13.82 -2.69
C GLN A 115 -6.62 14.27 -3.61
N ALA A 116 -6.91 14.62 -4.87
CA ALA A 116 -5.93 14.99 -5.89
C ALA A 116 -5.04 16.19 -5.52
N SER A 117 -5.54 17.04 -4.60
CA SER A 117 -4.99 18.34 -4.19
C SER A 117 -4.95 19.38 -5.32
N GLU A 118 -4.84 20.66 -4.96
CA GLU A 118 -4.72 21.77 -5.92
C GLU A 118 -3.46 21.63 -6.80
N THR A 119 -2.41 21.04 -6.24
CA THR A 119 -1.14 20.75 -6.92
C THR A 119 -1.18 19.48 -7.78
N GLN A 120 -2.34 18.80 -7.86
CA GLN A 120 -2.56 17.61 -8.70
C GLN A 120 -1.52 16.51 -8.49
N ASN A 121 -1.14 16.29 -7.24
CA ASN A 121 -0.06 15.37 -6.87
C ASN A 121 -0.38 14.59 -5.59
N PHE A 122 -1.65 14.57 -5.16
CA PHE A 122 -2.09 13.94 -3.92
C PHE A 122 -1.40 14.51 -2.67
N MET A 123 -1.14 15.82 -2.64
CA MET A 123 -0.66 16.52 -1.43
C MET A 123 -1.70 17.51 -0.89
N PRO A 124 -2.85 17.03 -0.37
CA PRO A 124 -3.87 17.92 0.16
C PRO A 124 -3.41 18.59 1.46
N ALA A 125 -3.58 19.92 1.57
CA ALA A 125 -3.13 20.71 2.72
C ALA A 125 -3.64 20.18 4.07
N ASN A 126 -4.83 19.57 4.10
CA ASN A 126 -5.41 18.99 5.32
C ASN A 126 -4.63 17.79 5.87
N GLN A 127 -3.74 17.16 5.09
CA GLN A 127 -2.96 15.98 5.50
C GLN A 127 -1.52 16.32 5.91
N THR A 128 -1.10 17.59 5.84
CA THR A 128 0.27 18.05 6.13
C THR A 128 0.88 17.47 7.43
N ARG A 129 0.06 17.29 8.48
CA ARG A 129 0.52 16.79 9.80
C ARG A 129 0.90 15.30 9.81
N VAL A 130 0.42 14.53 8.83
CA VAL A 130 0.57 13.07 8.78
C VAL A 130 1.22 12.57 7.48
N GLU A 131 1.31 13.43 6.46
CA GLU A 131 1.72 13.04 5.11
C GLU A 131 3.23 12.78 4.97
N GLY A 132 3.56 11.53 4.64
CA GLY A 132 4.85 11.10 4.13
C GLY A 132 4.87 10.90 2.61
N ASN A 133 6.08 10.68 2.07
CA ASN A 133 6.26 10.36 0.65
C ASN A 133 5.64 9.00 0.29
N ASP A 134 5.60 8.07 1.24
CA ASP A 134 4.87 6.80 1.12
C ASP A 134 3.36 7.01 1.11
N ASP A 135 2.81 7.82 2.02
CA ASP A 135 1.37 8.14 2.04
C ASP A 135 0.90 8.70 0.69
N GLN A 136 1.58 9.73 0.20
CA GLN A 136 1.33 10.35 -1.11
C GLN A 136 1.43 9.33 -2.25
N CYS A 137 2.44 8.44 -2.19
CA CYS A 137 2.67 7.47 -3.24
C CYS A 137 1.54 6.46 -3.36
N PHE A 138 0.95 5.98 -2.26
CA PHE A 138 -0.10 4.96 -2.36
C PHE A 138 -1.34 5.43 -3.14
N TRP A 139 -1.66 6.73 -3.06
CA TRP A 139 -2.68 7.34 -3.92
C TRP A 139 -2.26 7.37 -5.39
N ALA A 140 -1.01 7.75 -5.67
CA ALA A 140 -0.47 7.71 -7.02
C ALA A 140 -0.37 6.29 -7.59
N LEU A 141 -0.12 5.26 -6.77
CA LEU A 141 -0.13 3.87 -7.22
C LEU A 141 -1.52 3.41 -7.65
N ALA A 142 -2.57 3.87 -6.96
CA ALA A 142 -3.96 3.66 -7.38
C ALA A 142 -4.27 4.39 -8.69
N ALA A 143 -3.83 5.64 -8.84
CA ALA A 143 -4.00 6.38 -10.09
C ALA A 143 -3.22 5.75 -11.25
N MET A 144 -2.02 5.21 -10.97
CA MET A 144 -1.24 4.48 -11.98
C MET A 144 -1.94 3.18 -12.38
N ALA A 145 -2.57 2.48 -11.43
CA ALA A 145 -3.37 1.30 -11.74
C ALA A 145 -4.58 1.64 -12.62
N ALA A 146 -5.25 2.77 -12.33
CA ALA A 146 -6.35 3.30 -13.15
C ALA A 146 -5.90 3.57 -14.59
N ALA A 147 -4.75 4.25 -14.78
CA ALA A 147 -4.20 4.52 -16.10
C ALA A 147 -3.85 3.23 -16.88
N GLU A 148 -3.13 2.30 -16.24
CA GLU A 148 -2.71 1.03 -16.87
C GLU A 148 -3.88 0.14 -17.30
N ARG A 149 -4.97 0.17 -16.51
CA ARG A 149 -6.16 -0.67 -16.74
C ARG A 149 -7.23 0.02 -17.59
N ARG A 150 -6.97 1.26 -18.04
CA ARG A 150 -7.95 2.11 -18.75
C ARG A 150 -9.26 2.24 -17.97
N PHE A 151 -9.14 2.45 -16.67
CA PHE A 151 -10.27 2.80 -15.83
C PHE A 151 -10.93 4.07 -16.36
N THR A 152 -12.23 4.22 -16.13
CA THR A 152 -13.01 5.38 -16.60
C THR A 152 -12.29 6.69 -16.28
N ASP A 153 -12.10 7.51 -17.31
CA ASP A 153 -11.40 8.79 -17.18
C ASP A 153 -12.23 9.78 -16.33
N PRO A 154 -11.56 10.63 -15.53
CA PRO A 154 -12.20 11.78 -14.90
C PRO A 154 -12.84 12.73 -15.91
N PRO A 155 -13.77 13.61 -15.47
CA PRO A 155 -14.26 14.70 -16.31
C PRO A 155 -13.10 15.51 -16.95
N PRO A 156 -13.25 16.02 -18.19
CA PRO A 156 -12.14 16.66 -18.91
C PRO A 156 -11.55 17.91 -18.23
N ASP A 157 -12.32 18.57 -17.36
CA ASP A 157 -11.90 19.73 -16.57
C ASP A 157 -11.20 19.36 -15.25
N GLN A 158 -11.06 18.06 -14.96
CA GLN A 158 -10.43 17.50 -13.77
C GLN A 158 -9.08 16.83 -14.11
N PRO A 159 -8.15 16.73 -13.15
CA PRO A 159 -6.88 16.07 -13.38
C PRO A 159 -7.07 14.59 -13.74
N GLN A 160 -6.43 14.18 -14.84
CA GLN A 160 -6.48 12.82 -15.35
C GLN A 160 -5.56 11.88 -14.56
N TRP A 161 -5.80 10.57 -14.61
CA TRP A 161 -5.04 9.58 -13.83
C TRP A 161 -3.53 9.69 -14.02
N LEU A 162 -3.06 9.71 -15.27
CA LEU A 162 -1.63 9.82 -15.57
C LEU A 162 -1.06 11.16 -15.08
N THR A 163 -1.81 12.26 -15.20
CA THR A 163 -1.39 13.58 -14.71
C THR A 163 -1.11 13.55 -13.21
N LEU A 164 -1.99 12.92 -12.43
CA LEU A 164 -1.81 12.78 -10.98
C LEU A 164 -0.55 11.98 -10.64
N VAL A 165 -0.29 10.88 -11.35
CA VAL A 165 0.92 10.08 -11.15
C VAL A 165 2.18 10.88 -11.48
N GLN A 166 2.19 11.60 -12.61
CA GLN A 166 3.30 12.44 -13.02
C GLN A 166 3.52 13.61 -12.05
N GLY A 167 2.45 14.22 -11.55
CA GLY A 167 2.51 15.28 -10.53
C GLY A 167 3.14 14.77 -9.23
N THR A 168 2.72 13.61 -8.73
CA THR A 168 3.32 12.96 -7.56
C THR A 168 4.79 12.65 -7.81
N PHE A 169 5.14 11.99 -8.92
CA PHE A 169 6.52 11.68 -9.27
C PHE A 169 7.40 12.94 -9.30
N ASN A 170 6.97 13.99 -10.01
CA ASN A 170 7.74 15.23 -10.14
C ASN A 170 7.95 15.90 -8.77
N SER A 171 6.92 15.90 -7.92
CA SER A 171 7.02 16.44 -6.56
C SER A 171 8.01 15.65 -5.67
N GLN A 172 8.06 14.33 -5.83
CA GLN A 172 8.99 13.46 -5.10
C GLN A 172 10.42 13.58 -5.64
N ALA A 173 10.60 13.60 -6.95
CA ALA A 173 11.89 13.80 -7.60
C ALA A 173 12.56 15.11 -7.14
N ALA A 174 11.77 16.19 -7.01
CA ALA A 174 12.24 17.48 -6.48
C ALA A 174 12.68 17.44 -5.01
N ARG A 175 12.23 16.44 -4.24
CA ARG A 175 12.57 16.23 -2.82
C ARG A 175 13.67 15.19 -2.61
N TRP A 176 14.27 14.67 -3.68
CA TRP A 176 15.38 13.74 -3.58
C TRP A 176 16.57 14.39 -2.86
N ASP A 177 16.86 13.93 -1.65
CA ASP A 177 17.81 14.60 -0.75
C ASP A 177 19.25 14.14 -1.01
N MET A 178 20.03 15.00 -1.67
CA MET A 178 21.46 14.79 -1.92
C MET A 178 22.37 15.26 -0.78
N GLU A 179 21.85 15.99 0.22
CA GLU A 179 22.66 16.56 1.30
C GLU A 179 23.13 15.47 2.27
N THR A 180 22.27 14.47 2.52
CA THR A 180 22.57 13.36 3.42
C THR A 180 22.52 12.01 2.70
N CYS A 181 23.38 11.08 3.09
CA CYS A 181 23.38 9.69 2.60
C CYS A 181 23.51 9.55 1.06
N GLY A 182 24.01 10.58 0.37
CA GLY A 182 24.22 10.58 -1.08
C GLY A 182 22.94 10.35 -1.89
N GLY A 183 21.78 10.78 -1.38
CA GLY A 183 20.48 10.59 -2.03
C GLY A 183 19.40 10.06 -1.08
N GLY A 184 18.28 9.68 -1.67
CA GLY A 184 17.17 9.02 -1.01
C GLY A 184 16.09 10.01 -0.59
N LEU A 185 14.84 9.59 -0.72
CA LEU A 185 13.72 10.26 -0.09
C LEU A 185 13.73 9.98 1.41
N LYS A 186 13.38 11.03 2.16
CA LYS A 186 12.97 10.92 3.55
C LYS A 186 11.58 10.31 3.62
N TRP A 187 11.25 9.70 4.75
CA TRP A 187 9.92 9.17 5.02
C TRP A 187 8.89 10.30 4.97
N GLN A 188 9.06 11.29 5.85
CA GLN A 188 8.13 12.42 5.95
C GLN A 188 8.49 13.54 4.96
N ILE A 189 7.46 14.24 4.47
CA ILE A 189 7.62 15.39 3.56
C ILE A 189 8.01 16.65 4.33
N PHE A 190 7.36 16.90 5.46
CA PHE A 190 7.51 18.14 6.21
C PHE A 190 8.49 17.99 7.37
N ARG A 191 9.38 18.99 7.55
CA ARG A 191 10.46 18.96 8.56
C ARG A 191 9.98 18.78 10.00
N PHE A 192 8.78 19.25 10.31
CA PHE A 192 8.19 19.15 11.64
C PHE A 192 7.51 17.79 11.93
N ASN A 193 7.36 16.93 10.92
CA ASN A 193 6.77 15.61 11.13
C ASN A 193 7.80 14.66 11.76
N LYS A 194 7.33 13.90 12.75
CA LYS A 194 8.14 12.87 13.39
C LYS A 194 8.55 11.81 12.36
N GLY A 195 9.85 11.57 12.22
CA GLY A 195 10.38 10.64 11.22
C GLY A 195 10.94 11.32 9.97
N PHE A 196 10.99 12.66 9.91
CA PHE A 196 11.62 13.39 8.79
C PHE A 196 13.08 13.01 8.52
N ASN A 197 13.85 12.66 9.55
CA ASN A 197 15.24 12.21 9.41
C ASN A 197 15.37 10.74 9.01
N TYR A 198 14.27 9.99 9.05
CA TYR A 198 14.26 8.59 8.66
C TYR A 198 14.15 8.48 7.14
N LYS A 199 15.11 7.82 6.49
CA LYS A 199 15.05 7.44 5.07
C LYS A 199 14.67 5.97 5.00
N ASN A 200 13.42 5.70 4.64
CA ASN A 200 12.87 4.34 4.68
C ASN A 200 12.80 3.70 3.29
N THR A 201 12.71 2.39 3.29
CA THR A 201 12.62 1.59 2.08
C THR A 201 11.30 1.79 1.37
N ILE A 202 10.20 1.99 2.09
CA ILE A 202 8.88 2.14 1.46
C ILE A 202 8.78 3.41 0.63
N SER A 203 9.15 4.60 1.13
CA SER A 203 9.07 5.86 0.37
C SER A 203 9.93 5.79 -0.90
N ASN A 204 11.12 5.20 -0.81
CA ASN A 204 12.01 5.04 -1.95
C ASN A 204 11.53 3.94 -2.92
N GLY A 205 11.02 2.82 -2.42
CA GLY A 205 10.48 1.73 -3.24
C GLY A 205 9.22 2.13 -3.99
N CYS A 206 8.36 2.91 -3.35
CA CYS A 206 7.21 3.58 -3.91
C CYS A 206 7.60 4.50 -5.08
N PHE A 207 8.56 5.41 -4.87
CA PHE A 207 9.07 6.29 -5.90
C PHE A 207 9.72 5.53 -7.07
N PHE A 208 10.53 4.51 -6.77
CA PHE A 208 11.09 3.59 -7.76
C PHE A 208 10.00 2.90 -8.60
N ASN A 209 8.96 2.40 -7.95
CA ASN A 209 7.86 1.70 -8.62
C ASN A 209 7.06 2.62 -9.55
N ILE A 210 6.73 3.84 -9.10
CA ILE A 210 6.10 4.86 -9.95
C ILE A 210 7.00 5.18 -11.15
N ALA A 211 8.29 5.42 -10.92
CA ALA A 211 9.24 5.74 -11.98
C ALA A 211 9.32 4.61 -13.03
N ALA A 212 9.44 3.36 -12.60
CA ALA A 212 9.50 2.20 -13.49
C ALA A 212 8.20 2.01 -14.31
N ARG A 213 7.05 2.18 -13.66
CA ARG A 213 5.73 2.08 -14.31
C ARG A 213 5.53 3.21 -15.32
N LEU A 214 5.85 4.45 -14.95
CA LEU A 214 5.80 5.59 -15.87
C LEU A 214 6.76 5.40 -17.06
N ALA A 215 7.96 4.88 -16.86
CA ALA A 215 8.90 4.58 -17.94
C ALA A 215 8.28 3.60 -18.94
N THR A 216 7.68 2.52 -18.44
CA THR A 216 7.03 1.50 -19.27
C THR A 216 5.80 2.05 -19.99
N TYR A 217 4.95 2.80 -19.28
CA TYR A 217 3.69 3.30 -19.82
C TYR A 217 3.89 4.41 -20.88
N THR A 218 4.83 5.32 -20.63
CA THR A 218 5.07 6.50 -21.49
C THR A 218 6.21 6.30 -22.48
N ASN A 219 6.97 5.21 -22.36
CA ASN A 219 8.23 4.98 -23.07
C ASN A 219 9.25 6.13 -22.90
N ASN A 220 9.24 6.82 -21.76
CA ASN A 220 10.12 7.95 -21.48
C ASN A 220 11.29 7.52 -20.58
N HIS A 221 12.49 7.55 -21.16
CA HIS A 221 13.74 7.17 -20.49
C HIS A 221 14.07 8.01 -19.24
N THR A 222 13.55 9.22 -19.10
CA THR A 222 13.79 10.04 -17.90
C THR A 222 13.29 9.35 -16.64
N TYR A 223 12.13 8.70 -16.70
CA TYR A 223 11.61 7.95 -15.57
C TYR A 223 12.45 6.71 -15.26
N ALA A 224 12.97 6.02 -16.28
CA ALA A 224 13.86 4.87 -16.11
C ALA A 224 15.17 5.27 -15.40
N VAL A 225 15.76 6.42 -15.74
CA VAL A 225 16.95 6.96 -15.07
C VAL A 225 16.68 7.20 -13.58
N TRP A 226 15.50 7.71 -13.22
CA TRP A 226 15.12 7.87 -11.83
C TRP A 226 14.90 6.53 -11.12
N ALA A 227 14.30 5.55 -11.78
CA ALA A 227 14.14 4.21 -11.25
C ALA A 227 15.52 3.57 -10.95
N GLU A 228 16.46 3.64 -11.89
CA GLU A 228 17.84 3.16 -11.71
C GLU A 228 18.54 3.88 -10.56
N LYS A 229 18.47 5.21 -10.53
CA LYS A 229 19.05 6.03 -9.45
C LYS A 229 18.54 5.62 -8.07
N THR A 230 17.24 5.38 -7.94
CA THR A 230 16.65 4.96 -6.67
C THR A 230 17.04 3.54 -6.29
N TRP A 231 17.03 2.61 -7.25
CA TRP A 231 17.48 1.23 -7.06
C TRP A 231 18.93 1.13 -6.61
N GLU A 232 19.83 1.87 -7.27
CA GLU A 232 21.24 1.97 -6.89
C GLU A 232 21.43 2.55 -5.50
N TRP A 233 20.65 3.58 -5.14
CA TRP A 233 20.71 4.18 -3.82
C TRP A 233 20.33 3.17 -2.72
N VAL A 234 19.20 2.46 -2.85
CA VAL A 234 18.78 1.50 -1.82
C VAL A 234 19.74 0.32 -1.68
N GLN A 235 20.34 -0.14 -2.78
CA GLN A 235 21.37 -1.17 -2.73
C GLN A 235 22.64 -0.65 -2.04
N ARG A 236 23.11 0.54 -2.40
CA ARG A 236 24.34 1.13 -1.83
C ARG A 236 24.25 1.38 -0.32
N ILE A 237 23.08 1.81 0.16
CA ILE A 237 22.82 1.97 1.60
C ILE A 237 22.74 0.61 2.31
N GLY A 238 22.49 -0.47 1.58
CA GLY A 238 22.31 -1.82 2.13
C GLY A 238 20.89 -2.11 2.63
N LEU A 239 19.91 -1.30 2.20
CA LEU A 239 18.49 -1.56 2.49
C LEU A 239 17.97 -2.79 1.72
N ILE A 240 18.62 -3.13 0.60
CA ILE A 240 18.47 -4.42 -0.07
C ILE A 240 19.70 -5.26 0.27
N THR A 241 19.50 -6.42 0.90
CA THR A 241 20.59 -7.36 1.17
C THR A 241 20.98 -8.11 -0.11
N PRO A 242 22.17 -8.76 -0.19
CA PRO A 242 22.52 -9.62 -1.32
C PRO A 242 21.50 -10.73 -1.62
N ASP A 243 20.81 -11.23 -0.59
CA ASP A 243 19.74 -12.22 -0.72
C ASP A 243 18.35 -11.63 -1.08
N TYR A 244 18.28 -10.34 -1.44
CA TYR A 244 17.06 -9.60 -1.74
C TYR A 244 16.04 -9.54 -0.60
N TYR A 245 16.50 -9.47 0.64
CA TYR A 245 15.67 -8.99 1.75
C TYR A 245 15.65 -7.47 1.75
N PHE A 246 14.45 -6.92 1.91
CA PHE A 246 14.22 -5.48 1.98
C PHE A 246 14.04 -5.08 3.45
N LEU A 247 15.04 -4.38 3.98
CA LEU A 247 15.05 -3.85 5.35
C LEU A 247 14.16 -2.60 5.43
N ASP A 248 13.90 -2.09 6.63
CA ASP A 248 12.88 -1.05 6.82
C ASP A 248 13.37 0.36 6.46
N GLY A 249 14.60 0.70 6.83
CA GLY A 249 15.12 2.04 6.63
C GLY A 249 16.35 2.36 7.48
N THR A 250 16.70 3.63 7.50
CA THR A 250 17.88 4.15 8.19
C THR A 250 17.70 5.62 8.57
N ASP A 251 18.51 6.14 9.50
CA ASP A 251 18.45 7.53 9.97
C ASP A 251 19.61 8.34 9.39
N ASP A 252 19.30 9.50 8.81
CA ASP A 252 20.30 10.35 8.16
C ASP A 252 21.18 11.12 9.15
N LEU A 253 20.71 11.39 10.37
CA LEU A 253 21.53 11.94 11.46
C LEU A 253 22.62 10.98 11.91
N LYS A 254 22.51 9.70 11.52
CA LYS A 254 23.49 8.65 11.76
C LYS A 254 24.24 8.27 10.48
N ASN A 255 24.32 9.18 9.51
CA ASN A 255 24.97 8.98 8.21
C ASN A 255 24.45 7.75 7.44
N CYS A 256 23.20 7.37 7.70
CA CYS A 256 22.60 6.14 7.19
C CYS A 256 23.39 4.84 7.48
N SER A 257 24.18 4.82 8.57
CA SER A 257 25.04 3.69 8.92
C SER A 257 24.34 2.60 9.73
N GLN A 258 23.20 2.92 10.35
CA GLN A 258 22.43 1.99 11.19
C GLN A 258 21.11 1.63 10.51
N LEU A 259 21.02 0.39 10.04
CA LEU A 259 19.84 -0.11 9.35
C LEU A 259 18.83 -0.70 10.34
N ASN A 260 17.57 -0.29 10.22
CA ASN A 260 16.46 -0.98 10.84
C ASN A 260 16.20 -2.28 10.08
N ARG A 261 16.41 -3.42 10.75
CA ARG A 261 16.41 -4.75 10.11
C ARG A 261 15.03 -5.40 10.03
N ASN A 262 13.96 -4.70 10.41
CA ASN A 262 12.59 -5.18 10.22
C ASN A 262 12.32 -5.43 8.75
N ARG A 263 11.54 -6.47 8.47
CA ARG A 263 11.20 -6.90 7.10
C ARG A 263 9.71 -6.92 6.94
N TRP A 264 9.21 -5.99 6.15
CA TRP A 264 7.81 -5.89 5.80
C TRP A 264 7.59 -6.42 4.39
N THR A 265 6.55 -7.22 4.21
CA THR A 265 6.25 -7.89 2.94
C THR A 265 6.06 -6.91 1.79
N TYR A 266 5.39 -5.78 2.04
CA TYR A 266 5.14 -4.76 1.02
C TYR A 266 6.41 -4.07 0.48
N ASN A 267 7.51 -4.02 1.25
CA ASN A 267 8.79 -3.51 0.75
C ASN A 267 9.32 -4.46 -0.34
N ALA A 268 9.22 -5.77 -0.14
CA ALA A 268 9.59 -6.71 -1.19
C ALA A 268 8.65 -6.61 -2.40
N GLY A 269 7.33 -6.51 -2.15
CA GLY A 269 6.32 -6.43 -3.21
C GLY A 269 6.50 -5.21 -4.12
N ILE A 270 6.72 -4.02 -3.55
CA ILE A 270 6.81 -2.77 -4.33
C ILE A 270 8.06 -2.77 -5.24
N PHE A 271 9.18 -3.28 -4.74
CA PHE A 271 10.41 -3.39 -5.52
C PHE A 271 10.34 -4.51 -6.55
N MET A 272 9.69 -5.63 -6.24
CA MET A 272 9.48 -6.70 -7.21
C MET A 272 8.69 -6.20 -8.43
N LEU A 273 7.56 -5.51 -8.20
CA LEU A 273 6.76 -4.97 -9.31
C LEU A 273 7.55 -3.91 -10.11
N GLY A 274 8.25 -2.99 -9.43
CA GLY A 274 9.07 -1.99 -10.14
C GLY A 274 10.19 -2.63 -10.96
N ALA A 275 10.86 -3.66 -10.42
CA ALA A 275 11.88 -4.40 -11.15
C ALA A 275 11.31 -5.15 -12.36
N ALA A 276 10.09 -5.69 -12.27
CA ALA A 276 9.43 -6.31 -13.42
C ALA A 276 9.15 -5.30 -14.55
N HIS A 277 8.70 -4.09 -14.21
CA HIS A 277 8.54 -3.00 -15.18
C HIS A 277 9.87 -2.59 -15.81
N MET A 278 10.93 -2.42 -15.01
CA MET A 278 12.25 -2.11 -15.55
C MET A 278 12.84 -3.24 -16.39
N TYR A 279 12.60 -4.50 -16.01
CA TYR A 279 12.97 -5.67 -16.81
C TYR A 279 12.32 -5.63 -18.19
N GLN A 280 11.02 -5.32 -18.26
CA GLN A 280 10.30 -5.12 -19.52
C GLN A 280 10.86 -3.93 -20.32
N PHE A 281 10.99 -2.76 -19.69
CA PHE A 281 11.44 -1.53 -20.35
C PHE A 281 12.85 -1.65 -20.94
N THR A 282 13.74 -2.39 -20.27
CA THR A 282 15.15 -2.59 -20.67
C THR A 282 15.36 -3.82 -21.57
N ASN A 283 14.29 -4.40 -22.14
CA ASN A 283 14.35 -5.60 -22.97
C ASN A 283 15.07 -6.79 -22.30
N GLY A 284 14.84 -6.96 -21.01
CA GLY A 284 15.26 -8.14 -20.26
C GLY A 284 16.64 -8.05 -19.62
N SER A 285 17.11 -6.85 -19.25
CA SER A 285 18.40 -6.67 -18.58
C SER A 285 18.53 -7.53 -17.31
N GLU A 286 19.69 -8.17 -17.17
CA GLU A 286 19.99 -9.12 -16.07
C GLU A 286 19.90 -8.47 -14.69
N ILE A 287 20.13 -7.16 -14.57
CA ILE A 287 20.14 -6.47 -13.27
C ILE A 287 18.79 -6.55 -12.54
N TRP A 288 17.68 -6.69 -13.30
CA TRP A 288 16.32 -6.74 -12.76
C TRP A 288 15.83 -8.17 -12.50
N LYS A 289 16.49 -9.20 -13.07
CA LYS A 289 16.05 -10.60 -12.97
C LYS A 289 16.09 -11.17 -11.55
N PRO A 290 17.12 -10.95 -10.72
CA PRO A 290 17.17 -11.57 -9.41
C PRO A 290 16.03 -11.12 -8.49
N ALA A 291 15.67 -9.83 -8.56
CA ALA A 291 14.53 -9.27 -7.83
C ALA A 291 13.19 -9.92 -8.21
N CYS A 292 13.06 -10.38 -9.46
CA CYS A 292 11.90 -11.13 -9.92
C CYS A 292 11.91 -12.60 -9.47
N LYS A 293 13.10 -13.20 -9.25
CA LYS A 293 13.24 -14.62 -8.90
C LYS A 293 13.12 -14.90 -7.40
N THR A 294 13.62 -14.03 -6.54
CA THR A 294 13.65 -14.28 -5.08
C THR A 294 12.27 -14.32 -4.44
N SER A 295 11.25 -13.70 -5.04
CA SER A 295 9.85 -13.82 -4.62
C SER A 295 9.26 -15.23 -4.79
N SER A 296 9.88 -16.09 -5.60
CA SER A 296 9.38 -17.45 -5.86
C SER A 296 9.85 -18.48 -4.84
N THR A 297 10.69 -18.10 -3.87
CA THR A 297 11.14 -19.01 -2.82
C THR A 297 10.28 -18.79 -1.58
N PRO A 298 9.45 -19.77 -1.16
CA PRO A 298 8.77 -19.68 0.12
C PRO A 298 9.81 -19.49 1.21
N SER A 299 9.61 -18.52 2.10
CA SER A 299 10.38 -18.45 3.33
C SER A 299 10.11 -19.73 4.13
N THR A 300 10.95 -20.74 3.96
CA THR A 300 11.06 -21.85 4.93
C THR A 300 11.72 -21.30 6.19
N SER A 301 10.97 -20.49 6.94
CA SER A 301 11.17 -20.41 8.39
C SER A 301 10.64 -21.72 8.97
N SER A 302 11.55 -22.47 9.59
CA SER A 302 11.32 -23.66 10.41
C SER A 302 9.89 -23.77 10.96
N SER A 303 9.22 -24.83 10.54
CA SER A 303 7.94 -25.31 11.05
C SER A 303 8.03 -25.70 12.53
N THR A 304 7.82 -24.74 13.42
CA THR A 304 7.11 -25.01 14.67
C THR A 304 5.62 -24.83 14.38
N LYS A 305 4.87 -25.94 14.48
CA LYS A 305 3.40 -26.02 14.47
C LYS A 305 2.75 -24.68 14.87
N ALA A 306 2.04 -24.06 13.94
CA ALA A 306 1.11 -22.99 14.26
C ALA A 306 0.01 -23.56 15.19
N PRO A 307 -0.16 -23.05 16.42
CA PRO A 307 -1.46 -23.15 17.06
C PRO A 307 -2.40 -22.24 16.28
N THR A 308 -3.58 -22.74 15.96
CA THR A 308 -4.72 -21.95 15.51
C THR A 308 -4.89 -20.72 16.41
N SER A 309 -4.62 -19.52 15.90
CA SER A 309 -4.99 -18.28 16.58
C SER A 309 -5.28 -17.20 15.55
N SER A 310 -6.52 -16.71 15.63
CA SER A 310 -7.00 -15.42 15.15
C SER A 310 -5.90 -14.36 15.04
N THR A 311 -5.81 -13.71 13.89
CA THR A 311 -5.05 -12.47 13.72
C THR A 311 -5.73 -11.34 14.46
N ASN A 312 -5.49 -11.24 15.76
CA ASN A 312 -5.66 -9.97 16.48
C ASN A 312 -4.40 -9.13 16.24
N PRO A 313 -4.52 -7.88 15.78
CA PRO A 313 -3.39 -6.96 15.76
C PRO A 313 -2.97 -6.63 17.21
N PRO A 314 -1.66 -6.52 17.51
CA PRO A 314 -1.20 -6.20 18.86
C PRO A 314 -1.62 -4.78 19.27
N ALA A 315 -2.12 -4.66 20.50
CA ALA A 315 -2.47 -3.40 21.14
C ALA A 315 -1.23 -2.50 21.37
N LYS A 316 -1.45 -1.18 21.30
CA LYS A 316 -0.48 -0.11 21.56
C LYS A 316 0.23 -0.28 22.92
N PRO A 317 1.53 0.06 23.05
CA PRO A 317 2.16 0.18 24.36
C PRO A 317 1.74 1.49 25.03
N THR A 318 1.07 1.37 26.18
CA THR A 318 0.93 2.44 27.16
C THR A 318 2.25 2.67 27.89
N THR A 319 2.62 3.94 28.02
CA THR A 319 3.78 4.45 28.75
C THR A 319 3.68 4.18 30.25
N ASN A 320 4.66 3.46 30.80
CA ASN A 320 5.32 3.62 32.12
C ASN A 320 5.73 2.27 32.72
N ALA A 321 7.04 1.98 32.74
CA ALA A 321 7.75 1.34 33.86
C ALA A 321 9.25 1.19 33.54
N GLN A 322 10.08 1.64 34.47
CA GLN A 322 11.54 1.56 34.49
C GLN A 322 12.05 0.13 34.88
N PRO A 323 13.35 -0.16 34.71
CA PRO A 323 13.86 -1.52 34.52
C PRO A 323 14.32 -2.20 35.81
N THR A 324 14.19 -3.53 35.88
CA THR A 324 14.98 -4.36 36.81
C THR A 324 15.41 -5.68 36.17
N SER A 325 16.48 -6.21 36.74
CA SER A 325 17.52 -7.13 36.23
C SER A 325 17.16 -8.62 36.11
N SER A 326 17.83 -9.29 35.17
CA SER A 326 18.12 -10.76 35.05
C SER A 326 18.71 -11.38 36.34
N PRO A 327 18.80 -12.73 36.56
CA PRO A 327 19.26 -13.74 35.56
C PRO A 327 18.81 -15.23 35.67
N SER A 328 19.20 -16.02 34.64
CA SER A 328 19.83 -17.38 34.69
C SER A 328 19.13 -18.61 34.05
N LYS A 329 19.74 -19.05 32.92
CA LYS A 329 20.24 -20.40 32.49
C LYS A 329 19.34 -21.66 32.31
N PRO A 330 19.80 -22.65 31.49
CA PRO A 330 18.96 -23.52 30.65
C PRO A 330 18.94 -25.01 31.06
N THR A 331 18.02 -25.80 30.50
CA THR A 331 18.10 -27.27 30.53
C THR A 331 17.72 -27.94 29.20
N SER A 332 18.47 -28.99 28.92
CA SER A 332 18.50 -29.90 27.77
C SER A 332 17.46 -31.03 27.82
N ARG A 333 17.09 -31.63 26.66
CA ARG A 333 17.27 -33.08 26.34
C ARG A 333 16.58 -33.55 25.03
N ALA A 334 17.31 -34.43 24.31
CA ALA A 334 16.92 -35.63 23.51
C ALA A 334 15.83 -35.50 22.40
N GLY A 335 15.96 -35.97 21.16
CA GLY A 335 16.70 -37.08 20.54
C GLY A 335 15.74 -38.23 20.17
N TRP A 336 15.20 -38.33 18.94
CA TRP A 336 15.41 -39.36 17.86
C TRP A 336 14.07 -39.55 17.09
N PRO A 337 13.96 -40.24 15.91
CA PRO A 337 14.71 -40.22 14.64
C PRO A 337 13.78 -39.92 13.40
N PRO A 338 14.29 -39.91 12.14
CA PRO A 338 13.54 -39.46 10.96
C PRO A 338 12.98 -40.61 10.10
N ARG A 339 11.86 -40.36 9.38
CA ARG A 339 11.58 -40.79 7.98
C ARG A 339 10.09 -40.67 7.64
N CYS A 340 9.79 -39.92 6.58
CA CYS A 340 8.86 -40.35 5.53
C CYS A 340 9.23 -39.59 4.24
N LYS A 341 9.74 -40.32 3.26
CA LYS A 341 9.98 -39.86 1.89
C LYS A 341 8.64 -39.81 1.16
N PHE A 342 8.32 -38.71 0.49
CA PHE A 342 7.42 -38.72 -0.65
C PHE A 342 8.17 -38.20 -1.87
N ALA A 343 8.27 -39.07 -2.88
CA ALA A 343 8.78 -38.75 -4.21
C ALA A 343 7.71 -37.98 -5.01
N PRO A 344 8.09 -37.17 -6.01
CA PRO A 344 7.18 -36.25 -6.67
C PRO A 344 6.41 -36.94 -7.80
N SER A 345 5.07 -36.80 -7.80
CA SER A 345 4.26 -37.10 -8.97
C SER A 345 4.44 -35.99 -10.00
N ARG A 346 4.98 -36.36 -11.16
CA ARG A 346 5.01 -35.53 -12.36
C ARG A 346 3.59 -35.37 -12.89
N ARG A 347 3.06 -34.14 -12.90
CA ARG A 347 2.25 -33.63 -14.01
C ARG A 347 2.64 -32.18 -14.26
N ARG A 348 3.24 -31.95 -15.43
CA ARG A 348 3.51 -30.61 -15.97
C ARG A 348 2.16 -30.01 -16.37
N GLY A 349 1.53 -29.29 -15.46
CA GLY A 349 0.63 -28.19 -15.80
C GLY A 349 1.48 -26.94 -15.83
N SER A 350 1.59 -26.32 -16.99
CA SER A 350 2.24 -25.02 -17.20
C SER A 350 1.65 -23.98 -16.24
N CYS A 351 2.49 -23.41 -15.36
CA CYS A 351 2.20 -22.11 -14.78
C CYS A 351 1.92 -21.12 -15.92
N PRO A 352 0.95 -20.21 -15.81
CA PRO A 352 0.91 -19.06 -16.69
C PRO A 352 2.12 -18.19 -16.35
N SER A 353 3.20 -18.43 -17.10
CA SER A 353 4.30 -17.52 -17.29
C SER A 353 3.75 -16.14 -17.61
N CYS A 354 4.34 -15.12 -17.00
CA CYS A 354 4.25 -13.70 -17.37
C CYS A 354 3.84 -13.51 -18.84
N ALA A 355 2.54 -13.38 -19.10
CA ALA A 355 2.05 -12.99 -20.40
C ALA A 355 2.33 -11.49 -20.54
N PRO A 356 2.91 -11.01 -21.66
CA PRO A 356 3.04 -9.59 -21.91
C PRO A 356 1.64 -8.96 -21.89
N LEU A 357 1.48 -7.84 -21.16
CA LEU A 357 0.30 -6.99 -21.32
C LEU A 357 0.16 -6.62 -22.80
N PRO A 358 -1.06 -6.63 -23.36
CA PRO A 358 -1.28 -6.23 -24.75
C PRO A 358 -0.77 -4.79 -24.98
N PRO A 359 -0.17 -4.50 -26.14
CA PRO A 359 0.36 -3.16 -26.44
C PRO A 359 -0.76 -2.12 -26.34
N ALA A 360 -0.43 -0.96 -25.77
CA ALA A 360 -1.32 0.19 -25.79
C ALA A 360 -1.58 0.62 -27.25
N PRO A 361 -2.84 0.84 -27.67
CA PRO A 361 -3.15 1.40 -28.97
C PRO A 361 -2.62 2.84 -29.06
N PRO A 362 -2.35 3.33 -30.27
CA PRO A 362 -1.82 4.68 -30.47
C PRO A 362 -2.75 5.73 -29.86
N ALA A 363 -2.13 6.75 -29.26
CA ALA A 363 -2.84 7.91 -28.75
C ALA A 363 -3.72 8.55 -29.85
N PRO A 364 -4.93 9.03 -29.53
CA PRO A 364 -5.74 9.76 -30.51
C PRO A 364 -4.97 11.00 -30.99
N ALA A 365 -4.93 11.18 -32.31
CA ALA A 365 -4.28 12.32 -32.93
C ALA A 365 -4.87 13.64 -32.40
N PRO A 366 -4.05 14.69 -32.18
CA PRO A 366 -4.56 15.99 -31.77
C PRO A 366 -5.53 16.51 -32.82
N SER A 367 -6.77 16.78 -32.41
CA SER A 367 -7.77 17.43 -33.25
C SER A 367 -7.27 18.80 -33.69
N ALA A 368 -7.12 18.99 -34.99
CA ALA A 368 -6.74 20.26 -35.60
C ALA A 368 -7.73 21.37 -35.22
N PRO A 369 -7.27 22.60 -34.94
CA PRO A 369 -8.15 23.70 -34.61
C PRO A 369 -8.97 24.11 -35.85
N THR A 370 -10.29 23.97 -35.77
CA THR A 370 -11.22 24.47 -36.78
C THR A 370 -11.24 25.99 -36.76
N ALA A 371 -10.77 26.60 -37.86
CA ALA A 371 -10.88 28.02 -38.13
C ALA A 371 -12.30 28.38 -38.62
N ARG A 372 -13.04 29.15 -37.81
CA ARG A 372 -14.16 30.06 -38.19
C ARG A 372 -14.58 30.79 -36.91
N SER A 373 -14.79 32.11 -36.82
CA SER A 373 -14.80 33.19 -37.80
C SER A 373 -14.62 34.52 -37.06
N ALA A 374 -13.78 35.41 -37.58
CA ALA A 374 -13.78 36.81 -37.21
C ALA A 374 -14.85 37.60 -38.00
N ARG A 375 -15.67 38.37 -37.28
CA ARG A 375 -16.43 39.61 -37.65
C ARG A 375 -17.33 39.88 -36.42
N ARG A 376 -17.48 41.07 -35.84
CA ARG A 376 -17.34 42.45 -36.33
C ARG A 376 -17.52 43.42 -35.13
N SER A 377 -16.67 44.44 -35.03
CA SER A 377 -16.92 45.83 -34.54
C SER A 377 -15.55 46.46 -34.21
N GLY A 378 -14.99 47.47 -34.87
CA GLY A 378 -15.55 48.54 -35.70
C GLY A 378 -15.54 49.86 -34.91
N MET A 379 -14.55 50.73 -35.19
CA MET A 379 -14.35 52.17 -34.85
C MET A 379 -12.97 52.38 -34.21
N SER A 380 -12.12 53.35 -34.56
CA SER A 380 -12.12 54.39 -35.58
C SER A 380 -10.67 54.92 -35.68
N ALA A 381 -10.26 55.34 -36.87
CA ALA A 381 -8.93 55.82 -37.20
C ALA A 381 -8.61 57.21 -36.62
N SER A 382 -7.33 57.52 -36.37
CA SER A 382 -6.69 58.67 -37.03
C SER A 382 -5.16 58.57 -36.96
N SER A 383 -4.56 58.83 -38.11
CA SER A 383 -3.14 58.90 -38.41
C SER A 383 -2.57 60.29 -38.12
N ARG A 384 -1.31 60.38 -37.69
CA ARG A 384 -0.33 61.27 -38.33
C ARG A 384 1.10 61.00 -37.85
N ALA A 385 2.00 60.97 -38.84
CA ALA A 385 3.44 60.90 -38.73
C ALA A 385 4.06 62.22 -38.25
N ALA A 386 5.23 62.16 -37.62
CA ALA A 386 6.42 62.98 -37.94
C ALA A 386 7.54 62.77 -36.90
N GLN A 387 8.77 62.60 -37.41
CA GLN A 387 10.04 63.17 -36.91
C GLN A 387 10.40 62.85 -35.45
N GLY A 388 11.46 62.08 -35.16
CA GLY A 388 12.84 62.47 -35.44
C GLY A 388 13.22 63.63 -34.51
N TRP A 389 14.11 63.38 -33.55
CA TRP A 389 15.21 64.22 -33.03
C TRP A 389 15.76 63.55 -31.77
N GLY A 390 17.09 63.47 -31.68
CA GLY A 390 17.80 62.78 -30.62
C GLY A 390 17.97 63.59 -29.34
N SER A 391 18.28 62.87 -28.27
CA SER A 391 19.27 63.13 -27.22
C SER A 391 19.34 61.88 -26.35
#